data_AF-A0A3D0PEA6-F1
#
_entry.id   AF-A0A3D0PEA6-F1
#
_cell.length_a   1.000
_cell.length_b   1.000
_cell.length_c   1.000
_cell.angle_alpha   90.00
_cell.angle_beta   90.00
_cell.angle_gamma   90.00
#
_symmetry.space_group_name_H-M   'P 1'
#
loop_
_entity.id
_entity.type
_entity.pdbx_description
1 polymer ?
#
loop_
_entity_poly.entity_id
_entity_poly.type
_entity_poly.pdbx_seq_one_letter_code
_entity_poly.pdbx_strand_id
1 'polypeptide(L)'
;AMSNPPIDGTLHPPENVLDTMNLGLLSAAAFLLLVPTAVKAQPQVDPLAEPLTREELKPTYFAIVECARRNQEPGCLAARQLADELMDRPFVTAFCKDTAFAVTQQAKTAEMNSFERKEELVRLARDTMDLCKGKEDPRPVYGELDENKTNDNKINVLDLLN
;
A
#
# COMPACT_ATOMS: atom_id res chain seq x y z
N ALA A 1 25.05 -30.68 -20.05
CA ALA A 1 26.00 -30.79 -18.92
C ALA A 1 26.89 -29.56 -18.94
N MET A 2 26.64 -28.60 -18.05
CA MET A 2 27.46 -27.40 -17.88
C MET A 2 28.02 -27.42 -16.46
N SER A 3 29.33 -27.35 -16.37
CA SER A 3 30.18 -27.60 -15.20
C SER A 3 30.28 -26.34 -14.33
N ASN A 4 30.00 -26.47 -13.03
CA ASN A 4 30.28 -25.46 -12.01
C ASN A 4 31.78 -25.43 -11.65
N PRO A 5 32.38 -24.27 -11.33
CA PRO A 5 33.69 -24.19 -10.68
C PRO A 5 33.61 -24.38 -9.15
N PRO A 6 34.75 -24.70 -8.49
CA PRO A 6 34.78 -25.34 -7.17
C PRO A 6 34.70 -24.36 -6.00
N ILE A 7 34.17 -24.87 -4.89
CA ILE A 7 34.11 -24.24 -3.57
C ILE A 7 35.43 -24.54 -2.88
N ASP A 8 36.23 -23.51 -2.60
CA ASP A 8 37.41 -23.64 -1.75
C ASP A 8 37.06 -23.15 -0.34
N GLY A 9 37.26 -24.04 0.62
CA GLY A 9 37.09 -23.80 2.04
C GLY A 9 38.36 -24.21 2.76
N THR A 10 38.84 -23.35 3.64
CA THR A 10 39.72 -23.61 4.79
C THR A 10 40.07 -22.25 5.40
N LEU A 11 40.32 -22.02 6.69
CA LEU A 11 40.03 -22.70 7.96
C LEU A 11 40.69 -21.78 9.03
N HIS A 12 39.89 -21.02 9.80
CA HIS A 12 40.06 -20.61 11.22
C HIS A 12 41.44 -20.06 11.74
N PRO A 13 41.61 -19.73 13.05
CA PRO A 13 41.60 -18.38 13.64
C PRO A 13 43.00 -18.03 14.25
N PRO A 14 43.21 -16.95 15.05
CA PRO A 14 42.92 -16.95 16.50
C PRO A 14 42.35 -15.60 17.01
N GLU A 15 41.39 -15.60 17.93
CA GLU A 15 41.59 -15.41 19.38
C GLU A 15 42.45 -14.18 19.72
N ASN A 16 41.89 -13.18 20.40
CA ASN A 16 42.62 -12.40 21.41
C ASN A 16 41.70 -11.65 22.39
N VAL A 17 41.65 -12.23 23.59
CA VAL A 17 41.81 -11.61 24.92
C VAL A 17 40.65 -10.76 25.47
N LEU A 18 39.79 -11.46 26.21
CA LEU A 18 39.22 -10.99 27.47
C LEU A 18 40.34 -10.95 28.53
N ASP A 19 40.59 -9.80 29.13
CA ASP A 19 40.81 -9.60 30.58
C ASP A 19 41.47 -8.25 30.85
N THR A 20 40.78 -7.38 31.58
CA THR A 20 41.30 -6.88 32.87
C THR A 20 40.23 -6.13 33.65
N MET A 21 40.14 -6.52 34.90
CA MET A 21 39.29 -6.02 35.97
C MET A 21 39.46 -4.51 36.20
N ASN A 22 38.36 -3.82 36.51
CA ASN A 22 38.45 -2.79 37.56
C ASN A 22 37.11 -2.65 38.29
N LEU A 23 36.97 -3.42 39.38
CA LEU A 23 35.91 -3.26 40.37
C LEU A 23 36.38 -2.18 41.36
N GLY A 24 36.23 -0.92 40.96
CA GLY A 24 36.51 0.25 41.80
C GLY A 24 35.25 0.73 42.50
N LEU A 25 35.11 0.39 43.79
CA LEU A 25 34.17 1.02 44.72
C LEU A 25 34.60 2.47 44.99
N LEU A 26 33.66 3.43 44.86
CA LEU A 26 33.38 4.57 45.76
C LEU A 26 32.99 5.88 45.04
N SER A 27 31.73 6.26 45.30
CA SER A 27 31.30 7.58 45.75
C SER A 27 30.96 8.69 44.74
N ALA A 28 29.98 9.49 45.19
CA ALA A 28 29.52 10.79 44.72
C ALA A 28 28.53 10.81 43.55
N ALA A 29 27.26 10.92 43.95
CA ALA A 29 26.17 11.58 43.26
C ALA A 29 26.58 12.60 42.18
N ALA A 30 26.30 12.26 40.93
CA ALA A 30 26.09 13.24 39.87
C ALA A 30 24.84 12.81 39.10
N PHE A 31 23.68 13.32 39.54
CA PHE A 31 22.47 13.35 38.73
C PHE A 31 22.77 14.20 37.49
N LEU A 32 23.29 13.55 36.44
CA LEU A 32 23.34 14.13 35.11
C LEU A 32 21.90 14.35 34.67
N LEU A 33 21.51 15.62 34.61
CA LEU A 33 20.25 16.12 34.09
C LEU A 33 20.00 15.44 32.72
N LEU A 34 19.08 14.46 32.69
CA LEU A 34 18.42 14.07 31.46
C LEU A 34 17.64 15.30 31.00
N VAL A 35 18.24 16.10 30.13
CA VAL A 35 17.51 17.12 29.38
C VAL A 35 16.64 16.35 28.40
N PRO A 36 15.30 16.35 28.53
CA PRO A 36 14.46 15.77 27.50
C PRO A 36 14.64 16.64 26.26
N THR A 37 15.46 16.17 25.31
CA THR A 37 15.44 16.72 23.96
C THR A 37 14.05 16.43 23.41
N ALA A 38 13.18 17.44 23.42
CA ALA A 38 11.91 17.38 22.73
C ALA A 38 12.22 17.28 21.23
N VAL A 39 12.41 16.05 20.75
CA VAL A 39 12.42 15.76 19.32
C VAL A 39 11.01 16.07 18.85
N LYS A 40 10.82 17.25 18.28
CA LYS A 40 9.64 17.53 17.47
C LYS A 40 9.72 16.63 16.25
N ALA A 41 8.98 15.53 16.26
CA ALA A 41 8.70 14.76 15.07
C ALA A 41 8.05 15.72 14.06
N GLN A 42 8.79 16.07 13.02
CA GLN A 42 8.19 16.77 11.88
C GLN A 42 7.24 15.77 11.20
N PRO A 43 6.02 16.19 10.82
CA PRO A 43 5.13 15.36 10.03
C PRO A 43 5.87 14.99 8.74
N GLN A 44 6.26 13.72 8.61
CA GLN A 44 6.71 13.18 7.34
C GLN A 44 5.47 13.11 6.47
N VAL A 45 5.40 13.95 5.43
CA VAL A 45 4.35 13.83 4.42
C VAL A 45 4.67 12.57 3.63
N ASP A 46 3.88 11.52 3.83
CA ASP A 46 4.01 10.29 3.05
C ASP A 46 3.70 10.63 1.57
N PRO A 47 4.66 10.50 0.64
CA PRO A 47 4.42 10.80 -0.77
C PRO A 47 3.33 9.95 -1.40
N LEU A 48 3.03 8.78 -0.83
CA LEU A 48 1.95 7.90 -1.28
C LEU A 48 0.58 8.35 -0.79
N ALA A 49 0.53 9.33 0.11
CA ALA A 49 -0.71 9.89 0.65
C ALA A 49 -1.36 10.94 -0.26
N GLU A 50 -0.62 11.44 -1.25
CA GLU A 50 -1.15 12.40 -2.21
C GLU A 50 -2.00 11.70 -3.29
N PRO A 51 -3.08 12.36 -3.78
CA PRO A 51 -3.87 11.84 -4.90
C PRO A 51 -2.99 11.62 -6.13
N LEU A 52 -3.23 10.51 -6.84
CA LEU A 52 -2.54 10.24 -8.10
C LEU A 52 -2.98 11.22 -9.19
N THR A 53 -2.01 11.73 -9.92
CA THR A 53 -2.23 12.48 -11.15
C THR A 53 -2.49 11.56 -12.32
N ARG A 54 -3.06 12.11 -13.40
CA ARG A 54 -3.28 11.35 -14.64
C ARG A 54 -1.96 10.88 -15.26
N GLU A 55 -0.90 11.69 -15.14
CA GLU A 55 0.45 11.40 -15.60
C GLU A 55 1.02 10.16 -14.91
N GLU A 56 0.84 10.03 -13.60
CA GLU A 56 1.28 8.87 -12.82
C GLU A 56 0.51 7.60 -13.15
N LEU A 57 -0.73 7.71 -13.64
CA LEU A 57 -1.56 6.56 -14.06
C LEU A 57 -1.25 6.08 -15.49
N LYS A 58 -0.56 6.88 -16.31
CA LYS A 58 -0.25 6.53 -17.72
C LYS A 58 0.50 5.21 -17.86
N PRO A 59 1.54 4.90 -17.06
CA PRO A 59 2.23 3.61 -17.14
C PRO A 59 1.26 2.43 -16.97
N THR A 60 0.42 2.45 -15.94
CA THR A 60 -0.56 1.38 -15.66
C THR A 60 -1.55 1.25 -16.81
N TYR A 61 -2.11 2.37 -17.28
CA TYR A 61 -3.02 2.38 -18.44
C TYR A 61 -2.39 1.72 -19.67
N PHE A 62 -1.17 2.13 -20.04
CA PHE A 62 -0.51 1.60 -21.23
C PHE A 62 -0.13 0.13 -21.10
N ALA A 63 0.26 -0.32 -19.91
CA ALA A 63 0.54 -1.74 -19.66
C ALA A 63 -0.73 -2.59 -19.83
N ILE A 64 -1.87 -2.15 -19.31
CA ILE A 64 -3.15 -2.85 -19.47
C ILE A 64 -3.54 -2.91 -20.96
N VAL A 65 -3.46 -1.78 -21.67
CA VAL A 65 -3.74 -1.73 -23.11
C VAL A 65 -2.79 -2.61 -23.92
N GLU A 66 -1.52 -2.69 -23.54
CA GLU A 66 -0.56 -3.57 -24.21
C GLU A 66 -0.88 -5.06 -23.98
N CYS A 67 -1.31 -5.43 -22.78
CA CYS A 67 -1.81 -6.79 -22.49
C CYS A 67 -3.08 -7.11 -23.31
N ALA A 68 -3.99 -6.14 -23.46
CA ALA A 68 -5.17 -6.27 -24.31
C ALA A 68 -4.77 -6.48 -25.78
N ARG A 69 -3.87 -5.63 -26.30
CA ARG A 69 -3.49 -5.62 -27.71
C ARG A 69 -2.67 -6.85 -28.11
N ARG A 70 -1.61 -7.17 -27.35
CA ARG A 70 -0.65 -8.21 -27.74
C ARG A 70 -0.99 -9.59 -27.18
N ASN A 71 -1.71 -9.68 -26.06
CA ASN A 71 -1.93 -10.94 -25.36
C ASN A 71 -0.61 -11.72 -25.13
N GLN A 72 0.40 -11.01 -24.63
CA GLN A 72 1.74 -11.54 -24.38
C GLN A 72 2.13 -11.28 -22.93
N GLU A 73 2.88 -12.23 -22.36
CA GLU A 73 3.21 -12.22 -20.94
C GLU A 73 3.92 -10.95 -20.47
N PRO A 74 4.89 -10.36 -21.19
CA PRO A 74 5.56 -9.15 -20.72
C PRO A 74 4.61 -7.97 -20.46
N GLY A 75 3.63 -7.76 -21.35
CA GLY A 75 2.64 -6.69 -21.18
C GLY A 75 1.63 -7.00 -20.07
N CYS A 76 1.20 -8.26 -19.99
CA CYS A 76 0.25 -8.70 -18.96
C CYS A 76 0.86 -8.73 -17.57
N LEU A 77 2.12 -9.14 -17.42
CA LEU A 77 2.85 -9.06 -16.15
C LEU A 77 3.02 -7.61 -15.70
N ALA A 78 3.46 -6.72 -16.59
CA ALA A 78 3.61 -5.30 -16.26
C ALA A 78 2.28 -4.66 -15.81
N ALA A 79 1.16 -5.01 -16.47
CA ALA A 79 -0.16 -4.55 -16.07
C ALA A 79 -0.53 -5.00 -14.64
N ARG A 80 -0.25 -6.26 -14.30
CA ARG A 80 -0.53 -6.81 -12.96
C ARG A 80 0.34 -6.15 -11.90
N GLN A 81 1.64 -5.98 -12.15
CA GLN A 81 2.57 -5.35 -11.21
C GLN A 81 2.19 -3.89 -10.92
N LEU A 82 1.94 -3.10 -11.97
CA LEU A 82 1.56 -1.70 -11.80
C LEU A 82 0.18 -1.53 -11.15
N ALA A 83 -0.74 -2.50 -11.31
CA ALA A 83 -2.00 -2.50 -10.59
C ALA A 83 -1.82 -2.89 -9.11
N ASP A 84 -0.91 -3.81 -8.80
CA ASP A 84 -0.55 -4.17 -7.42
C ASP A 84 -0.02 -2.95 -6.65
N GLU A 85 0.86 -2.16 -7.29
CA GLU A 85 1.37 -0.90 -6.73
C GLU A 85 0.25 0.12 -6.41
N LEU A 86 -0.87 0.09 -7.14
CA LEU A 86 -2.04 0.93 -6.84
C LEU A 86 -2.79 0.44 -5.60
N MET A 87 -2.84 -0.87 -5.36
CA MET A 87 -3.50 -1.44 -4.18
C MET A 87 -2.75 -1.14 -2.89
N ASP A 88 -1.41 -1.08 -2.96
CA ASP A 88 -0.54 -0.76 -1.83
C ASP A 88 -0.62 0.72 -1.39
N ARG A 89 -1.31 1.58 -2.15
CA ARG A 89 -1.48 2.97 -1.78
C ARG A 89 -2.47 3.16 -0.62
N PRO A 90 -2.12 3.96 0.41
CA PRO A 90 -2.93 4.08 1.62
C PRO A 90 -4.28 4.76 1.38
N PHE A 91 -4.34 5.81 0.56
CA PHE A 91 -5.53 6.66 0.43
C PHE A 91 -6.14 6.70 -0.96
N VAL A 92 -5.94 5.68 -1.81
CA VAL A 92 -6.78 5.56 -3.02
C VAL A 92 -8.19 5.13 -2.65
N THR A 93 -9.18 5.53 -3.46
CA THR A 93 -10.58 5.17 -3.24
C THR A 93 -10.79 3.65 -3.24
N ALA A 94 -11.78 3.15 -2.50
CA ALA A 94 -12.20 1.75 -2.56
C ALA A 94 -12.44 1.26 -4.00
N PHE A 95 -13.10 2.09 -4.83
CA PHE A 95 -13.32 1.80 -6.25
C PHE A 95 -12.02 1.66 -7.05
N CYS A 96 -10.99 2.46 -6.74
CA CYS A 96 -9.66 2.27 -7.33
C CYS A 96 -9.07 0.93 -6.93
N LYS A 97 -9.13 0.54 -5.65
CA LYS A 97 -8.60 -0.74 -5.17
C LYS A 97 -9.30 -1.92 -5.85
N ASP A 98 -10.63 -1.87 -5.96
CA ASP A 98 -11.41 -2.90 -6.65
C ASP A 98 -11.03 -2.99 -8.14
N THR A 99 -10.84 -1.85 -8.79
CA THR A 99 -10.43 -1.79 -10.20
C THR A 99 -9.01 -2.34 -10.39
N ALA A 100 -8.07 -1.95 -9.54
CA ALA A 100 -6.70 -2.44 -9.56
C ALA A 100 -6.67 -3.96 -9.31
N PHE A 101 -7.43 -4.45 -8.34
CA PHE A 101 -7.59 -5.89 -8.10
C PHE A 101 -8.20 -6.62 -9.31
N ALA A 102 -9.19 -6.04 -9.97
CA ALA A 102 -9.72 -6.62 -11.20
C ALA A 102 -8.64 -6.71 -12.30
N VAL A 103 -7.78 -5.70 -12.44
CA VAL A 103 -6.64 -5.75 -13.36
C VAL A 103 -5.67 -6.89 -13.00
N THR A 104 -5.30 -7.06 -11.73
CA THR A 104 -4.37 -8.15 -11.33
C THR A 104 -4.93 -9.53 -11.67
N GLN A 105 -6.25 -9.68 -11.58
CA GLN A 105 -6.95 -10.92 -11.87
C GLN A 105 -7.11 -11.19 -13.36
N GLN A 106 -7.37 -10.16 -14.15
CA GLN A 106 -7.77 -10.28 -15.56
C GLN A 106 -6.63 -10.08 -16.57
N ALA A 107 -5.58 -9.32 -16.23
CA ALA A 107 -4.46 -9.06 -17.12
C ALA A 107 -3.51 -10.27 -17.20
N LYS A 108 -3.99 -11.37 -17.80
CA LYS A 108 -3.27 -12.62 -18.00
C LYS A 108 -3.32 -13.01 -19.48
N THR A 109 -2.33 -13.76 -19.94
CA THR A 109 -2.36 -14.32 -21.29
C THR A 109 -3.53 -15.31 -21.44
N ALA A 110 -4.13 -15.34 -22.62
CA ALA A 110 -5.19 -16.27 -23.00
C ALA A 110 -4.78 -17.03 -24.27
N GLU A 111 -5.40 -18.19 -24.54
CA GLU A 111 -5.14 -18.95 -25.76
C GLU A 111 -5.50 -18.16 -27.02
N MET A 112 -6.64 -17.44 -26.99
CA MET A 112 -7.07 -16.51 -28.03
C MET A 112 -7.24 -15.10 -27.47
N ASN A 113 -6.83 -14.11 -28.27
CA ASN A 113 -7.06 -12.72 -27.95
C ASN A 113 -8.43 -12.22 -28.46
N SER A 114 -9.50 -12.71 -27.81
CA SER A 114 -10.89 -12.41 -28.19
C SER A 114 -11.25 -10.93 -28.06
N PHE A 115 -12.34 -10.52 -28.71
CA PHE A 115 -12.82 -9.15 -28.63
C PHE A 115 -13.27 -8.79 -27.22
N GLU A 116 -13.98 -9.69 -26.56
CA GLU A 116 -14.51 -9.53 -25.20
C GLU A 116 -13.37 -9.30 -24.20
N ARG A 117 -12.29 -10.09 -24.30
CA ARG A 117 -11.10 -9.92 -23.45
C ARG A 117 -10.45 -8.55 -23.67
N LYS A 118 -10.32 -8.12 -24.94
CA LYS A 118 -9.74 -6.82 -25.27
C LYS A 118 -10.57 -5.68 -24.69
N GLU A 119 -11.87 -5.73 -24.91
CA GLU A 119 -12.79 -4.68 -24.47
C GLU A 119 -12.80 -4.56 -22.95
N GLU A 120 -12.82 -5.69 -22.24
CA GLU A 120 -12.80 -5.71 -20.77
C GLU A 120 -11.48 -5.14 -20.22
N LEU A 121 -10.33 -5.50 -20.78
CA LEU A 121 -9.05 -4.90 -20.37
C LEU A 121 -8.98 -3.41 -20.70
N VAL A 122 -9.49 -2.98 -21.86
CA VAL A 122 -9.54 -1.55 -22.23
C VAL A 122 -10.51 -0.77 -21.34
N ARG A 123 -11.62 -1.38 -20.91
CA ARG A 123 -12.53 -0.81 -19.91
C ARG A 123 -11.79 -0.62 -18.58
N LEU A 124 -11.12 -1.66 -18.07
CA LEU A 124 -10.33 -1.56 -16.84
C LEU A 124 -9.21 -0.51 -16.93
N ALA A 125 -8.58 -0.34 -18.09
CA ALA A 125 -7.59 0.72 -18.30
C ALA A 125 -8.22 2.11 -18.14
N ARG A 126 -9.39 2.35 -18.75
CA ARG A 126 -10.13 3.61 -18.59
C ARG A 126 -10.57 3.84 -17.15
N ASP A 127 -11.12 2.81 -16.52
CA ASP A 127 -11.57 2.87 -15.12
C ASP A 127 -10.40 3.18 -14.18
N THR A 128 -9.21 2.63 -14.43
CA THR A 128 -7.98 2.96 -13.68
C THR A 128 -7.68 4.46 -13.77
N MET A 129 -7.78 5.06 -14.95
CA MET A 129 -7.56 6.50 -15.13
C MET A 129 -8.58 7.37 -14.40
N ASP A 130 -9.83 6.92 -14.35
CA ASP A 130 -10.93 7.73 -13.81
C ASP A 130 -11.12 7.57 -12.30
N LEU A 131 -10.91 6.38 -11.77
CA LEU A 131 -11.21 6.04 -10.37
C LEU A 131 -10.00 6.18 -9.44
N CYS A 132 -8.77 6.06 -9.96
CA CYS A 132 -7.56 6.10 -9.13
C CYS A 132 -6.96 7.50 -8.91
N LYS A 133 -7.49 8.55 -9.56
CA LYS A 133 -6.99 9.92 -9.40
C LYS A 133 -7.41 10.62 -8.09
N GLY A 134 -8.34 10.02 -7.34
CA GLY A 134 -8.91 10.59 -6.12
C GLY A 134 -8.25 10.04 -4.85
N LYS A 135 -8.45 10.75 -3.74
CA LYS A 135 -8.13 10.23 -2.41
C LYS A 135 -9.39 9.93 -1.60
N GLU A 136 -9.33 8.86 -0.82
CA GLU A 136 -10.34 8.56 0.20
C GLU A 136 -10.07 9.38 1.47
N ASP A 137 -11.13 9.74 2.20
CA ASP A 137 -11.00 10.38 3.51
C ASP A 137 -10.50 9.33 4.51
N PRO A 138 -9.40 9.58 5.25
CA PRO A 138 -8.91 8.64 6.25
C PRO A 138 -9.90 8.39 7.40
N ARG A 139 -10.94 9.23 7.55
CA ARG A 139 -11.95 9.06 8.59
C ARG A 139 -12.73 7.76 8.32
N PRO A 140 -12.67 6.79 9.24
CA PRO A 140 -13.45 5.57 9.08
C PRO A 140 -14.94 5.94 9.04
N VAL A 141 -15.66 5.38 8.07
CA VAL A 141 -17.13 5.42 8.02
C VAL A 141 -17.68 4.50 9.11
N TYR A 142 -17.38 4.81 10.36
CA TYR A 142 -18.29 4.45 11.44
C TYR A 142 -19.44 5.41 11.25
N GLY A 143 -20.63 4.89 10.97
CA GLY A 143 -21.82 5.73 10.89
C GLY A 143 -21.82 6.65 12.11
N GLU A 144 -21.65 7.94 11.86
CA GLU A 144 -21.83 8.96 12.86
C GLU A 144 -23.29 8.78 13.29
N LEU A 145 -23.51 8.11 14.42
CA LEU A 145 -24.73 8.29 15.17
C LEU A 145 -24.64 9.75 15.61
N ASP A 146 -25.09 10.62 14.72
CA ASP A 146 -25.40 12.01 15.01
C ASP A 146 -26.50 11.97 16.09
N GLU A 147 -26.10 11.76 17.35
CA GLU A 147 -26.88 12.12 18.53
C GLU A 147 -26.93 13.65 18.64
N ASN A 148 -27.31 14.33 17.56
CA ASN A 148 -27.73 15.72 17.60
C ASN A 148 -28.60 16.11 16.38
N LYS A 149 -29.55 15.24 16.02
CA LYS A 149 -30.82 15.73 15.50
C LYS A 149 -31.86 15.58 16.58
N THR A 150 -32.21 16.70 17.22
CA THR A 150 -33.47 16.85 17.93
C THR A 150 -34.60 16.51 16.95
N ASN A 151 -35.04 15.26 16.97
CA ASN A 151 -36.21 14.83 16.22
C ASN A 151 -37.43 15.34 17.01
N ASP A 152 -37.99 16.46 16.58
CA ASP A 152 -39.24 17.01 17.13
C ASP A 152 -40.48 16.13 16.87
N ASN A 153 -40.31 14.96 16.26
CA ASN A 153 -41.34 13.93 16.16
C ASN A 153 -41.09 12.78 17.14
N LYS A 154 -41.23 13.06 18.42
CA LYS A 154 -41.42 12.00 19.42
C LYS A 154 -42.90 11.59 19.37
N ILE A 155 -43.21 10.56 18.59
CA ILE A 155 -44.50 9.87 18.70
C ILE A 155 -44.63 9.40 20.15
N ASN A 156 -45.64 9.91 20.85
CA ASN A 156 -45.92 9.48 22.21
C ASN A 156 -46.58 8.09 22.12
N VAL A 157 -45.94 7.07 22.72
CA VAL A 157 -46.44 5.68 22.68
C VAL A 157 -47.84 5.56 23.30
N LEU A 158 -48.26 6.55 24.12
CA LEU A 158 -49.63 6.63 24.64
C LEU A 158 -50.71 6.97 23.58
N ASP A 159 -50.35 7.52 22.42
CA ASP A 159 -51.32 7.81 21.34
C ASP A 159 -51.63 6.58 20.46
N LEU A 160 -50.97 5.45 20.69
CA LEU A 160 -51.23 4.19 19.99
C LEU A 160 -52.15 3.22 20.77
N LEU A 161 -52.65 3.64 21.93
CA LEU A 161 -53.48 2.79 22.81
C LEU A 161 -54.87 3.37 23.12
N ASN A 162 -55.41 4.22 22.25
CA ASN A 162 -56.83 4.56 22.24
C ASN A 162 -57.48 4.20 20.90
#